data_AF-A0A941TNI3-F1
#
_entry.id   AF-A0A941TNI3-F1
#
_cell.length_a   1.000
_cell.length_b   1.000
_cell.length_c   1.000
_cell.angle_alpha   90.00
_cell.angle_beta   90.00
_cell.angle_gamma   90.00
#
_symmetry.space_group_name_H-M   'P 1'
#
loop_
_entity.id
_entity.type
_entity.pdbx_description
1 polymer ?
#
loop_
_entity_poly.entity_id
_entity_poly.type
_entity_poly.pdbx_seq_one_letter_code
_entity_poly.pdbx_strand_id
1 'polypeptide(L)'
;MRHLPLFFDLAGRTVVVVGQGPAADRRAALAESAAAVVRRVDSPAAMVFRNASAAFVATGDRERDAEAAAAARAAGVPVNVADRPALSDFIMP
;
A
#
# COMPACT_ATOMS: atom_id res chain seq x y z
N MET A 1 -4.84 -23.03 5.12
CA MET A 1 -5.31 -21.68 4.73
C MET A 1 -4.19 -20.69 5.01
N ARG A 2 -3.81 -19.82 4.05
CA ARG A 2 -2.70 -18.85 4.23
C ARG A 2 -3.16 -17.41 4.51
N HIS A 3 -4.42 -17.08 4.22
CA HIS A 3 -4.98 -15.73 4.40
C HIS A 3 -6.26 -15.80 5.22
N LEU A 4 -6.49 -14.79 6.06
CA LEU A 4 -7.67 -14.61 6.90
C LEU A 4 -8.43 -13.38 6.39
N PRO A 5 -9.74 -13.49 6.05
CA PRO A 5 -10.54 -12.32 5.69
C PRO A 5 -10.67 -11.38 6.90
N LEU A 6 -10.05 -10.21 6.79
CA LEU A 6 -10.10 -9.15 7.79
C LEU A 6 -10.57 -7.85 7.14
N PHE A 7 -11.37 -7.10 7.88
CA PHE A 7 -11.83 -5.77 7.48
C PHE A 7 -11.11 -4.73 8.35
N PHE A 8 -10.57 -3.70 7.72
CA PHE A 8 -9.84 -2.63 8.40
C PHE A 8 -10.76 -1.41 8.50
N ASP A 9 -10.91 -0.87 9.71
CA ASP A 9 -11.43 0.49 9.86
C ASP A 9 -10.30 1.47 9.53
N LEU A 10 -10.47 2.20 8.42
CA LEU A 10 -9.51 3.14 7.87
C LEU A 10 -9.97 4.60 7.99
N ALA A 11 -11.13 4.88 8.59
CA ALA A 11 -11.65 6.23 8.69
C ALA A 11 -10.65 7.15 9.43
N GLY A 12 -10.21 8.22 8.76
CA GLY A 12 -9.22 9.18 9.26
C GLY A 12 -7.79 8.63 9.39
N ARG A 13 -7.53 7.37 9.02
CA ARG A 13 -6.20 6.74 9.15
C ARG A 13 -5.39 6.93 7.88
N THR A 14 -4.07 7.06 8.03
CA THR A 14 -3.18 7.23 6.88
C THR A 14 -3.02 5.92 6.11
N VAL A 15 -3.25 5.98 4.80
CA VAL A 15 -2.89 4.93 3.84
C VAL A 15 -1.90 5.52 2.84
N VAL A 16 -0.79 4.82 2.62
CA VAL A 16 0.23 5.28 1.67
C VAL A 16 0.01 4.62 0.32
N VAL A 17 0.08 5.40 -0.75
CA VAL A 17 0.05 4.89 -2.12
C VAL A 17 1.34 5.29 -2.82
N VAL A 18 2.16 4.31 -3.18
CA VAL A 18 3.43 4.50 -3.88
C VAL A 18 3.24 4.28 -5.37
N GLY A 19 3.66 5.25 -6.17
CA GLY A 19 3.55 5.19 -7.63
C GLY A 19 2.46 6.10 -8.19
N GLN A 20 2.36 6.08 -9.52
CA GLN A 20 1.50 6.99 -10.28
C GLN A 20 0.70 6.22 -11.34
N GLY A 21 -0.29 6.90 -11.90
CA GLY A 21 -1.12 6.39 -12.98
C GLY A 21 -2.25 5.48 -12.51
N PRO A 22 -2.94 4.81 -13.46
CA PRO A 22 -4.27 4.25 -13.20
C PRO A 22 -4.34 3.21 -12.09
N ALA A 23 -3.28 2.41 -11.91
CA ALA A 23 -3.23 1.42 -10.83
C ALA A 23 -3.13 2.10 -9.46
N ALA A 24 -2.23 3.08 -9.30
CA ALA A 24 -2.13 3.88 -8.09
C ALA A 24 -3.42 4.67 -7.81
N ASP A 25 -4.04 5.23 -8.86
CA ASP A 25 -5.30 5.96 -8.76
C ASP A 25 -6.45 5.11 -8.22
N ARG A 26 -6.58 3.87 -8.72
CA ARG A 26 -7.58 2.93 -8.19
C ARG A 26 -7.33 2.58 -6.72
N ARG A 27 -6.07 2.44 -6.30
CA ARG A 27 -5.71 2.16 -4.90
C ARG A 27 -6.02 3.35 -3.98
N ALA A 28 -5.70 4.56 -4.43
CA ALA A 28 -6.05 5.79 -3.71
C ALA A 28 -7.56 5.94 -3.57
N ALA A 29 -8.31 5.83 -4.67
CA ALA A 29 -9.77 5.94 -4.66
C ALA A 29 -10.44 4.91 -3.74
N LEU A 30 -9.90 3.69 -3.67
CA LEU A 30 -10.40 2.64 -2.78
C LEU A 30 -10.13 2.95 -1.30
N ALA A 31 -8.96 3.52 -0.98
CA ALA A 31 -8.66 3.94 0.38
C ALA A 31 -9.50 5.17 0.78
N GLU A 32 -9.67 6.14 -0.12
CA GLU A 32 -10.52 7.32 0.05
C GLU A 32 -11.99 6.94 0.28
N SER A 33 -12.52 5.93 -0.43
CA SER A 33 -13.90 5.46 -0.23
C SER A 33 -14.11 4.82 1.15
N ALA A 34 -13.04 4.35 1.80
CA ALA A 34 -13.01 3.92 3.20
C ALA A 34 -12.71 5.06 4.18
N ALA A 35 -12.83 6.32 3.74
CA ALA A 35 -12.54 7.54 4.48
C ALA A 35 -11.09 7.63 5.01
N ALA A 36 -10.14 6.94 4.37
CA ALA A 36 -8.74 7.03 4.72
C ALA A 36 -8.12 8.37 4.29
N VAL A 37 -7.10 8.81 5.03
CA VAL A 37 -6.23 9.92 4.63
C VAL A 37 -5.16 9.35 3.69
N VAL A 38 -5.32 9.56 2.39
CA VAL A 38 -4.36 9.02 1.40
C VAL A 38 -3.15 9.92 1.26
N ARG A 39 -1.96 9.32 1.46
CA ARG A 39 -0.65 9.94 1.20
C ARG A 39 -0.03 9.32 -0.05
N ARG A 40 -0.06 10.06 -1.16
CA ARG A 40 0.60 9.66 -2.41
C ARG A 40 2.08 10.01 -2.38
N VAL A 41 2.93 9.09 -2.81
CA VAL A 41 4.38 9.27 -2.87
C VAL A 41 4.98 8.64 -4.12
N ASP A 42 6.01 9.27 -4.67
CA ASP A 42 6.76 8.73 -5.82
C ASP A 42 7.97 7.89 -5.37
N SER A 43 8.54 8.21 -4.21
CA SER A 43 9.76 7.58 -3.70
C SER A 43 9.46 6.72 -2.47
N PRO A 44 9.99 5.48 -2.38
CA PRO A 44 9.73 4.54 -1.29
C PRO A 44 10.58 4.79 -0.04
N ALA A 45 10.95 6.03 0.27
CA ALA A 45 11.79 6.32 1.42
C ALA A 45 11.10 5.89 2.74
N ALA A 46 11.73 5.05 3.57
CA ALA A 46 11.08 4.39 4.73
C ALA A 46 10.25 5.33 5.66
N MET A 47 10.68 6.59 5.81
CA MET A 47 9.96 7.60 6.58
C MET A 47 8.53 7.86 6.10
N VAL A 48 8.24 7.65 4.81
CA VAL A 48 6.91 7.84 4.20
C VAL A 48 5.91 6.78 4.64
N PHE A 49 6.33 5.72 5.32
CA PHE A 49 5.42 4.68 5.84
C PHE A 49 5.14 4.83 7.33
N ARG A 50 5.87 5.69 8.06
CA ARG A 50 5.63 5.86 9.50
C ARG A 50 4.17 6.22 9.77
N ASN A 51 3.59 5.56 10.76
CA ASN A 51 2.21 5.70 11.24
C ASN A 51 1.12 5.40 10.18
N ALA A 52 1.49 4.81 9.02
CA ALA A 52 0.50 4.35 8.07
C ALA A 52 -0.14 3.05 8.56
N SER A 53 -1.43 2.88 8.26
CA SER A 53 -2.18 1.68 8.63
C SER A 53 -2.13 0.60 7.56
N ALA A 54 -1.87 0.99 6.30
CA ALA A 54 -1.61 0.11 5.18
C ALA A 54 -0.84 0.87 4.08
N ALA A 55 -0.21 0.12 3.18
CA ALA A 55 0.44 0.64 1.99
C ALA A 55 -0.03 -0.09 0.72
N PHE A 56 -0.23 0.67 -0.35
CA PHE A 56 -0.39 0.16 -1.70
C PHE A 56 0.81 0.59 -2.54
N VAL A 57 1.34 -0.34 -3.32
CA VAL A 57 2.47 -0.11 -4.22
C VAL A 57 2.03 -0.44 -5.64
N ALA A 58 2.17 0.53 -6.54
CA ALA A 58 1.76 0.41 -7.94
C ALA A 58 2.68 1.26 -8.83
N THR A 59 3.99 1.11 -8.70
CA THR A 59 4.95 1.88 -9.52
C THR A 59 5.05 1.33 -10.95
N GLY A 60 4.67 0.06 -11.16
CA GLY A 60 4.81 -0.63 -12.43
C GLY A 60 6.21 -1.21 -12.66
N ASP A 61 7.22 -0.69 -11.98
CA ASP A 61 8.59 -1.18 -12.03
C ASP A 61 8.85 -2.24 -10.96
N ARG A 62 9.47 -3.36 -11.35
CA ARG A 62 9.65 -4.51 -10.46
C ARG A 62 10.62 -4.21 -9.31
N GLU A 63 11.70 -3.48 -9.56
CA GLU A 63 12.72 -3.20 -8.55
C GLU A 63 12.19 -2.18 -7.55
N ARG A 64 11.57 -1.10 -8.04
CA ARG A 64 10.93 -0.09 -7.19
C ARG A 64 9.78 -0.65 -6.36
N ASP A 65 8.99 -1.56 -6.94
CA ASP A 65 7.92 -2.22 -6.19
C ASP A 65 8.47 -3.11 -5.06
N ALA A 66 9.60 -3.81 -5.28
CA ALA A 66 10.26 -4.61 -4.26
C ALA A 66 10.88 -3.74 -3.16
N GLU A 67 11.51 -2.62 -3.53
CA GLU A 67 12.06 -1.64 -2.59
C GLU A 67 10.96 -1.04 -1.71
N ALA A 68 9.85 -0.62 -2.31
CA ALA A 68 8.70 -0.07 -1.59
C ALA A 68 8.08 -1.07 -0.63
N ALA A 69 7.93 -2.33 -1.05
CA ALA A 69 7.41 -3.39 -0.19
C ALA A 69 8.34 -3.67 1.00
N ALA A 70 9.66 -3.71 0.76
CA ALA A 70 10.65 -3.89 1.83
C ALA A 70 10.62 -2.71 2.83
N ALA A 71 10.53 -1.47 2.33
CA ALA A 71 10.47 -0.27 3.15
C ALA A 71 9.19 -0.21 4.01
N ALA A 72 8.03 -0.57 3.45
CA ALA A 72 6.78 -0.65 4.19
C ALA A 72 6.85 -1.70 5.31
N ARG A 73 7.39 -2.90 5.01
CA ARG A 73 7.59 -3.97 6.00
C ARG A 73 8.55 -3.58 7.10
N ALA A 74 9.66 -2.92 6.78
CA ALA A 74 10.61 -2.41 7.77
C ALA A 74 9.96 -1.38 8.71
N ALA A 75 8.92 -0.67 8.25
CA ALA A 75 8.11 0.24 9.07
C ALA A 75 6.96 -0.44 9.83
N GLY A 76 6.79 -1.77 9.71
CA GLY A 76 5.69 -2.51 10.32
C GLY A 76 4.32 -2.28 9.65
N VAL A 77 4.31 -1.80 8.40
CA VAL A 77 3.09 -1.48 7.66
C VAL A 77 2.77 -2.61 6.68
N PRO A 78 1.56 -3.20 6.74
CA PRO A 78 1.16 -4.22 5.78
C PRO A 78 1.06 -3.61 4.37
N VAL A 79 1.62 -4.31 3.37
CA VAL A 79 1.68 -3.82 1.99
C VAL A 79 0.95 -4.73 0.99
N ASN A 80 0.24 -4.11 0.03
CA ASN A 80 -0.25 -4.78 -1.16
C ASN A 80 0.40 -4.16 -2.41
N VAL A 81 1.00 -5.02 -3.23
CA VAL A 81 1.69 -4.63 -4.47
C VAL A 81 0.85 -5.06 -5.66
N ALA A 82 0.48 -4.10 -6.52
CA ALA A 82 -0.31 -4.35 -7.72
C ALA A 82 0.37 -5.40 -8.60
N ASP A 83 -0.42 -6.38 -9.03
CA ASP A 83 -0.04 -7.48 -9.92
C ASP A 83 1.16 -8.34 -9.42
N ARG A 84 1.52 -8.21 -8.13
CA ARG A 84 2.68 -8.89 -7.53
C ARG A 84 2.33 -9.53 -6.18
N PRO A 85 1.55 -10.63 -6.17
CA PRO A 85 1.14 -11.31 -4.94
C PRO A 85 2.32 -11.79 -4.10
N ALA A 86 3.44 -12.17 -4.71
CA ALA A 86 4.65 -12.60 -3.99
C ALA A 86 5.32 -11.50 -3.17
N LEU A 87 5.03 -10.22 -3.47
CA LEU A 87 5.54 -9.08 -2.69
C LEU A 87 4.53 -8.58 -1.64
N SER A 88 3.31 -9.11 -1.64
CA SER A 88 2.19 -8.58 -0.83
C SER A 88 2.01 -9.36 0.48
N ASP A 89 1.63 -8.65 1.54
CA ASP A 89 1.26 -9.23 2.84
C ASP A 89 -0.23 -9.56 2.91
N PHE A 90 -1.05 -8.83 2.13
CA PHE A 90 -2.48 -9.06 2.00
C PHE A 90 -2.90 -9.00 0.53
N ILE A 91 -4.02 -9.66 0.24
CA ILE A 91 -4.67 -9.63 -1.06
C ILE A 91 -5.87 -8.68 -1.01
N MET A 92 -6.18 -8.08 -2.15
CA MET A 92 -7.40 -7.32 -2.34
C MET A 92 -8.41 -8.25 -3.02
N PRO A 93 -9.58 -8.52 -2.40
CA PRO A 93 -10.63 -9.33 -3.01
C PRO A 93 -11.28 -8.66 -4.22
#